data_AF-A0A7C7QLH6-F1
#
_entry.id   AF-A0A7C7QLH6-F1
#
_cell.length_a   1.000
_cell.length_b   1.000
_cell.length_c   1.000
_cell.angle_alpha   90.00
_cell.angle_beta   90.00
_cell.angle_gamma   90.00
#
_symmetry.space_group_name_H-M   'P 1'
#
loop_
_entity.id
_entity.type
_entity.pdbx_description
1 polymer ?
#
loop_
_entity_poly.entity_id
_entity_poly.type
_entity_poly.pdbx_seq_one_letter_code
_entity_poly.pdbx_strand_id
1 'polypeptide(L)'
;MLSSSLLVLKKIDEKSDDVIDKTLIEIKSIASKVKTKNITLFPFAHLSDELAAPDTAIQLLKCIECKLVDEGYKLLRVPFGWYKAFEFKSKGHPLAVLSRSIPRKTNPTSLAS
;
A
#
# COMPACT_ATOMS: atom_id res chain seq x y z
N MET A 1 -15.69 16.87 -1.24
CA MET A 1 -15.18 15.59 -0.69
C MET A 1 -14.31 14.91 -1.72
N LEU A 2 -12.98 14.91 -1.57
CA LEU A 2 -12.14 14.04 -2.40
C LEU A 2 -12.45 12.59 -2.02
N SER A 3 -12.90 11.80 -3.00
CA SER A 3 -13.05 10.36 -2.83
C SER A 3 -11.67 9.70 -2.92
N SER A 4 -10.83 9.88 -1.91
CA SER A 4 -9.51 9.25 -1.83
C SER A 4 -9.65 7.82 -1.32
N SER A 5 -9.10 6.85 -2.06
CA SER A 5 -8.90 5.50 -1.52
C SER A 5 -7.67 5.52 -0.62
N LEU A 6 -7.85 5.16 0.65
CA LEU A 6 -6.77 5.01 1.61
C LEU A 6 -6.14 3.63 1.39
N LEU A 7 -4.87 3.61 1.00
CA LEU A 7 -4.08 2.40 1.00
C LEU A 7 -3.18 2.40 2.23
N VAL A 8 -3.29 1.33 3.00
CA VAL A 8 -2.37 1.07 4.11
C VAL A 8 -1.44 -0.06 3.71
N LEU A 9 -0.14 0.21 3.75
CA LEU A 9 0.89 -0.73 3.34
C LEU A 9 1.40 -1.50 4.56
N LYS A 10 1.35 -2.83 4.47
CA LYS A 10 1.83 -3.81 5.46
C LYS A 10 3.14 -4.45 4.97
N LYS A 11 3.99 -4.87 5.91
CA LYS A 11 5.15 -5.79 5.81
C LYS A 11 5.78 -5.94 4.42
N ILE A 12 7.01 -5.48 4.31
CA ILE A 12 7.80 -5.55 3.09
C ILE A 12 9.11 -6.24 3.47
N ASP A 13 9.17 -7.53 3.22
CA ASP A 13 10.43 -8.25 3.29
C ASP A 13 11.35 -7.74 2.17
N GLU A 14 12.65 -7.69 2.43
CA GLU A 14 13.60 -6.89 1.64
C GLU A 14 13.51 -7.16 0.14
N LYS A 15 13.38 -6.06 -0.62
CA LYS A 15 13.52 -5.96 -2.09
C LYS A 15 13.02 -7.18 -2.87
N SER A 16 11.72 -7.23 -3.12
CA SER A 16 11.23 -8.02 -4.24
C SER A 16 10.29 -7.16 -5.08
N ASP A 17 10.70 -6.84 -6.31
CA ASP A 17 9.87 -6.14 -7.30
C ASP A 17 8.49 -6.81 -7.47
N ASP A 18 8.43 -8.13 -7.23
CA ASP A 18 7.19 -8.93 -7.16
C ASP A 18 6.16 -8.35 -6.18
N VAL A 19 6.59 -7.86 -5.01
CA VAL A 19 5.68 -7.27 -4.01
C VAL A 19 5.15 -5.93 -4.52
N ILE A 20 6.00 -5.09 -5.11
CA ILE A 20 5.60 -3.80 -5.67
C ILE A 20 4.52 -4.02 -6.73
N ASP A 21 4.76 -4.93 -7.67
CA ASP A 21 3.86 -5.14 -8.79
C ASP A 21 2.52 -5.72 -8.34
N LYS A 22 2.53 -6.68 -7.40
CA LYS A 22 1.29 -7.20 -6.79
C LYS A 22 0.52 -6.12 -6.04
N THR A 23 1.23 -5.29 -5.27
CA THR A 23 0.63 -4.15 -4.57
C THR A 23 -0.03 -3.20 -5.56
N LEU A 24 0.64 -2.87 -6.66
CA LEU A 24 0.07 -2.02 -7.71
C LEU A 24 -1.16 -2.63 -8.36
N ILE A 25 -1.14 -3.92 -8.67
CA ILE A 25 -2.30 -4.64 -9.22
C ILE A 25 -3.51 -4.52 -8.29
N GLU A 26 -3.33 -4.76 -6.99
CA GLU A 26 -4.43 -4.66 -6.01
C GLU A 26 -4.95 -3.24 -5.85
N ILE A 27 -4.05 -2.24 -5.75
CA ILE A 27 -4.43 -0.83 -5.70
C ILE A 27 -5.28 -0.46 -6.91
N LYS A 28 -4.80 -0.79 -8.12
CA LYS A 28 -5.48 -0.44 -9.38
C LYS A 28 -6.81 -1.16 -9.52
N SER A 29 -6.88 -2.43 -9.10
CA SER A 29 -8.11 -3.23 -9.05
C SER A 29 -9.18 -2.57 -8.16
N ILE A 30 -8.81 -2.17 -6.94
CA ILE A 30 -9.72 -1.50 -6.01
C ILE A 30 -10.12 -0.12 -6.55
N ALA A 31 -9.14 0.68 -6.99
CA ALA A 31 -9.37 2.02 -7.51
C ALA A 31 -10.32 2.02 -8.72
N SER A 32 -10.20 1.02 -9.60
CA SER A 32 -11.12 0.80 -10.72
C SER A 32 -12.54 0.48 -10.25
N LYS A 33 -12.69 -0.47 -9.29
CA LYS A 33 -14.00 -0.86 -8.73
C LYS A 33 -14.74 0.31 -8.08
N VAL A 34 -14.03 1.20 -7.40
CA VAL A 34 -14.62 2.39 -6.75
C VAL A 34 -14.55 3.65 -7.61
N LYS A 35 -14.08 3.53 -8.85
CA LYS A 35 -13.95 4.60 -9.85
C LYS A 35 -13.22 5.84 -9.32
N THR A 36 -12.09 5.64 -8.65
CA THR A 36 -11.25 6.75 -8.17
C THR A 36 -9.89 6.81 -8.85
N LYS A 37 -9.39 8.05 -8.99
CA LYS A 37 -8.01 8.35 -9.38
C LYS A 37 -7.20 8.95 -8.23
N ASN A 38 -7.84 9.28 -7.10
CA ASN A 38 -7.17 9.86 -5.94
C ASN A 38 -6.80 8.75 -4.96
N ILE A 39 -5.51 8.60 -4.67
CA ILE A 39 -4.98 7.56 -3.79
C ILE A 39 -4.14 8.23 -2.70
N THR A 40 -4.39 7.87 -1.45
CA THR A 40 -3.55 8.28 -0.33
C THR A 40 -2.74 7.08 0.15
N LEU A 41 -1.40 7.19 0.09
CA LEU A 41 -0.49 6.23 0.70
C LEU A 41 -0.23 6.65 2.14
N PHE A 42 -0.81 5.91 3.08
CA PHE A 42 -0.67 6.19 4.50
C PHE A 42 0.19 5.09 5.16
N PRO A 43 1.44 5.39 5.55
CA PRO A 43 2.26 4.43 6.25
C PRO A 43 1.72 4.20 7.67
N PHE A 44 1.44 2.95 8.03
CA PHE A 44 0.89 2.60 9.33
C PHE A 44 1.61 1.36 9.89
N ALA A 45 2.48 1.58 10.88
CA ALA A 45 3.32 0.53 11.45
C ALA A 45 2.51 -0.50 12.25
N HIS A 46 1.47 -0.09 12.98
CA HIS A 46 0.78 -0.97 13.95
C HIS A 46 -0.14 -2.05 13.34
N LEU A 47 -0.15 -2.25 12.02
CA LEU A 47 -0.95 -3.31 11.37
C LEU A 47 -0.22 -4.66 11.26
N SER A 48 0.99 -4.76 11.81
CA SER A 48 1.84 -5.95 11.78
C SER A 48 2.74 -5.97 13.00
N ASP A 49 2.92 -7.15 13.59
CA ASP A 49 3.90 -7.37 14.65
C ASP A 49 5.34 -7.41 14.12
N GLU A 50 5.50 -7.54 12.79
CA GLU A 50 6.78 -7.58 12.09
C GLU A 50 6.89 -6.41 11.10
N LEU A 51 7.89 -5.55 11.29
CA LEU A 51 8.12 -4.32 10.53
C LEU A 51 9.33 -4.44 9.63
N ALA A 52 9.23 -3.88 8.42
CA ALA A 52 10.40 -3.68 7.57
C ALA A 52 11.32 -2.61 8.17
N ALA A 53 12.60 -2.62 7.78
CA ALA A 53 13.50 -1.51 8.07
C ALA A 53 12.91 -0.18 7.53
N PRO A 54 13.02 0.94 8.27
CA PRO A 54 12.45 2.23 7.86
C PRO A 54 12.82 2.65 6.44
N ASP A 55 14.09 2.48 6.05
CA ASP A 55 14.58 2.84 4.72
C ASP A 55 13.91 2.01 3.62
N THR A 56 13.76 0.71 3.83
CA THR A 56 13.06 -0.21 2.91
C THR A 56 11.59 0.20 2.74
N ALA A 57 10.90 0.53 3.84
CA ALA A 57 9.51 0.98 3.80
C ALA A 57 9.38 2.30 3.01
N ILE A 58 10.27 3.26 3.26
CA ILE A 58 10.30 4.55 2.55
C ILE A 58 10.56 4.34 1.05
N GLN A 59 11.52 3.50 0.68
CA GLN A 59 11.83 3.22 -0.73
C GLN A 59 10.64 2.58 -1.44
N LEU A 60 9.96 1.63 -0.80
CA LEU A 60 8.78 1.01 -1.41
C LEU A 60 7.65 2.02 -1.62
N LEU A 61 7.36 2.83 -0.60
CA LEU A 61 6.35 3.87 -0.67
C LEU A 61 6.61 4.84 -1.83
N LYS A 62 7.87 5.25 -2.01
CA LYS A 62 8.29 6.10 -3.14
C LYS A 62 8.12 5.38 -4.48
N CYS A 63 8.51 4.12 -4.59
CA CYS A 63 8.40 3.37 -5.84
C CYS A 63 6.93 3.16 -6.26
N ILE A 64 6.05 2.83 -5.30
CA ILE A 64 4.60 2.73 -5.54
C ILE A 64 4.02 4.08 -5.96
N GLU A 65 4.39 5.16 -5.27
CA GLU A 65 3.98 6.52 -5.63
C GLU A 65 4.36 6.86 -7.07
N CYS A 66 5.63 6.69 -7.44
CA CYS A 66 6.12 6.96 -8.79
C CYS A 66 5.35 6.16 -9.85
N LYS A 67 5.27 4.83 -9.71
CA LYS A 67 4.60 3.96 -10.69
C LYS A 67 3.11 4.33 -10.86
N LEU A 68 2.40 4.68 -9.79
CA LEU A 68 0.99 5.10 -9.89
C LEU A 68 0.83 6.50 -10.51
N VAL A 69 1.73 7.44 -10.20
CA VAL A 69 1.72 8.77 -10.81
C VAL A 69 1.96 8.67 -12.33
N ASP A 70 2.91 7.83 -12.75
CA ASP A 70 3.19 7.58 -14.18
C ASP A 70 1.97 7.00 -14.92
N GLU A 71 1.12 6.23 -14.22
CA GLU A 71 -0.16 5.71 -14.74
C GLU A 71 -1.34 6.69 -14.62
N GLY A 72 -1.09 7.96 -14.25
CA GLY A 72 -2.08 9.04 -14.21
C GLY A 72 -2.97 9.07 -12.97
N TYR A 73 -2.54 8.45 -11.86
CA TYR A 73 -3.22 8.60 -10.57
C TYR A 73 -2.74 9.86 -9.83
N LYS A 74 -3.62 10.45 -9.01
CA LYS A 74 -3.29 11.56 -8.12
C LYS A 74 -2.94 11.01 -6.74
N LEU A 75 -1.67 11.14 -6.36
CA LEU A 75 -1.14 10.54 -5.14
C LEU A 75 -0.93 11.58 -4.04
N LEU A 76 -1.26 11.19 -2.81
CA LEU A 76 -0.82 11.85 -1.59
C LEU A 76 -0.09 10.83 -0.72
N ARG A 77 1.24 10.93 -0.63
CA ARG A 77 2.01 10.14 0.34
C ARG A 77 2.20 10.91 1.64
N VAL A 78 1.67 10.33 2.71
CA VAL A 78 1.82 10.88 4.06
C VAL A 78 3.26 10.60 4.55
N PRO A 79 3.93 11.55 5.25
CA PRO A 79 5.32 11.38 5.66
C PRO A 79 5.52 10.14 6.56
N PHE A 80 6.63 9.43 6.44
CA PHE A 80 6.92 8.26 7.28
C PHE A 80 7.55 8.70 8.61
N GLY A 81 7.22 8.02 9.72
CA GLY A 81 7.91 8.20 11.01
C GLY A 81 7.45 9.36 11.89
N TRP A 82 6.24 9.90 11.66
CA TRP A 82 5.68 10.99 12.48
C TRP A 82 4.39 10.54 13.16
N TYR A 83 4.14 11.04 14.36
CA TYR A 83 2.79 11.06 14.93
C TYR A 83 1.90 12.03 14.15
N LYS A 84 0.66 11.61 13.86
CA LYS A 84 -0.25 12.34 12.97
C LYS A 84 -1.64 12.40 13.55
N ALA A 85 -2.19 13.59 13.60
CA ALA A 85 -3.64 13.75 13.64
C ALA A 85 -4.19 13.58 12.22
N PHE A 86 -5.23 12.76 12.06
CA PHE A 86 -5.93 12.61 10.78
C PHE A 86 -7.42 12.38 11.03
N GLU A 87 -8.24 12.79 10.07
CA GLU A 87 -9.67 12.50 10.04
C GLU A 87 -9.98 11.60 8.86
N PHE A 88 -10.82 10.58 9.07
CA PHE A 88 -11.27 9.67 8.02
C PHE A 88 -12.79 9.52 8.07
N LYS A 89 -13.43 9.73 6.92
CA LYS A 89 -14.87 9.53 6.74
C LYS A 89 -15.13 8.51 5.64
N SER A 90 -15.62 7.34 6.04
CA SER A 90 -16.00 6.28 5.11
C SER A 90 -17.31 6.65 4.38
N LYS A 91 -17.41 6.23 3.12
CA LYS A 91 -18.63 6.34 2.32
C LYS A 91 -19.71 5.30 2.69
N GLY A 92 -19.37 4.29 3.50
CA GLY A 92 -20.32 3.30 4.02
C GLY A 92 -20.76 2.19 3.05
N HIS A 93 -20.29 2.16 1.80
CA HIS A 93 -20.56 1.04 0.90
C HIS A 93 -19.66 -0.18 1.22
N PRO A 94 -20.00 -1.41 0.80
CA PRO A 94 -19.22 -2.62 1.13
C PRO A 94 -17.75 -2.62 0.67
N LEU A 95 -17.42 -1.81 -0.34
CA LEU A 95 -16.04 -1.65 -0.84
C LEU A 95 -15.35 -0.39 -0.28
N ALA A 96 -15.98 0.33 0.67
CA ALA A 96 -15.45 1.56 1.26
C ALA A 96 -14.28 1.30 2.20
N VAL A 97 -14.24 0.10 2.79
CA VAL A 97 -13.16 -0.35 3.68
C VAL A 97 -12.80 -1.78 3.27
N LEU A 98 -11.56 -1.97 2.83
CA LEU A 98 -11.06 -3.26 2.39
C LEU A 98 -9.68 -3.49 3.01
N SER A 99 -9.42 -4.73 3.43
CA SER A 99 -8.10 -5.17 3.85
C SER A 99 -7.51 -6.11 2.80
N ARG A 100 -6.20 -6.00 2.56
CA ARG A 100 -5.44 -6.86 1.65
C ARG A 100 -4.14 -7.28 2.32
N SER A 101 -3.75 -8.52 2.09
CA SER A 101 -2.44 -9.06 2.47
C SER A 101 -1.76 -9.54 1.21
N ILE A 102 -0.55 -9.05 0.93
CA ILE A 102 0.23 -9.42 -0.25
C ILE A 102 1.36 -10.34 0.20
N PRO A 103 1.24 -11.68 0.05
CA PRO A 103 2.30 -12.60 0.41
C PRO A 103 3.43 -12.61 -0.64
N ARG A 104 4.66 -12.80 -0.16
CA ARG A 104 5.80 -13.14 -1.01
C ARG A 104 5.52 -14.48 -1.70
N LYS A 105 5.96 -14.61 -2.96
CA LYS A 105 6.01 -15.92 -3.61
C LYS A 105 7.10 -16.76 -2.90
N THR A 106 6.72 -17.75 -2.11
CA THR A 106 7.66 -18.76 -1.63
C THR A 106 7.91 -19.74 -2.78
N ASN A 107 9.12 -19.74 -3.34
CA ASN A 107 9.54 -20.88 -4.14
C ASN A 107 9.68 -22.07 -3.16
N PRO A 108 9.04 -23.23 -3.41
CA PRO A 108 9.21 -24.41 -2.57
C PRO A 108 10.59 -25.03 -2.84
N THR A 109 11.68 -24.41 -2.41
CA THR A 109 13.02 -25.01 -2.47
C THR A 109 13.98 -24.36 -1.45
N SER A 110 13.86 -24.71 -0.16
CA SER A 110 15.00 -24.73 0.79
C SER A 110 14.65 -25.31 2.18
N LEU A 111 13.69 -26.24 2.29
CA LEU A 111 13.54 -27.08 3.48
C LEU A 111 14.04 -28.49 3.16
N ALA A 112 15.32 -28.58 2.82
CA ALA A 112 16.09 -29.81 2.76
C ALA A 112 17.57 -29.45 2.94
N SER A 113 17.95 -29.17 4.19
CA SER A 113 19.30 -29.30 4.72
C SER A 113 19.23 -29.32 6.23
#